data_AF-A0A143HCS3-F1
#
_entry.id   AF-A0A143HCS3-F1
#
_cell.length_a   1.000
_cell.length_b   1.000
_cell.length_c   1.000
_cell.angle_alpha   90.00
_cell.angle_beta   90.00
_cell.angle_gamma   90.00
#
_symmetry.space_group_name_H-M   'P 1'
#
loop_
_entity.id
_entity.type
_entity.pdbx_description
1 polymer ?
#
loop_
_entity_poly.entity_id
_entity_poly.type
_entity_poly.pdbx_seq_one_letter_code
_entity_poly.pdbx_strand_id
1 'polypeptide(L)'
;MMNEKKVDFLGEEPTYKKGGIIMFDKMKLKLKKVMKNEKGMTLIELLAVLVIIAIVALIAVPAIGSIINKSNDKAVISSAANIMDGAKIAKSNGDCAFSTATDTTCDQSKLNEYVEGVTGNYSVTYDGGVYTITYPELSKLKTAKYKTYVSGSTITSTNIKLALEGKDVPAANP
;
A
#
# COMPACT_ATOMS: atom_id res chain seq x y z
N MET A 1 69.72 -67.38 43.87
CA MET A 1 68.88 -68.52 44.30
C MET A 1 67.44 -68.03 44.37
N MET A 2 66.54 -68.75 43.68
CA MET A 2 65.07 -68.71 43.80
C MET A 2 64.40 -67.32 43.58
N ASN A 3 63.74 -67.01 42.47
CA ASN A 3 62.57 -67.68 41.83
C ASN A 3 61.32 -67.61 42.72
N GLU A 4 60.47 -66.62 42.48
CA GLU A 4 59.03 -66.78 42.67
C GLU A 4 58.29 -66.36 41.40
N LYS A 5 57.51 -67.34 40.93
CA LYS A 5 56.71 -67.32 39.72
C LYS A 5 55.41 -66.56 39.96
N LYS A 6 55.06 -65.75 38.96
CA LYS A 6 53.73 -65.58 38.33
C LYS A 6 52.51 -65.91 39.18
N VAL A 7 51.70 -64.88 39.42
CA VAL A 7 50.25 -65.03 39.44
C VAL A 7 49.75 -64.46 38.11
N ASP A 8 49.45 -65.35 37.17
CA ASP A 8 48.86 -65.00 35.88
C ASP A 8 47.40 -64.59 36.12
N PHE A 9 47.16 -63.28 36.25
CA PHE A 9 45.81 -62.72 36.30
C PHE A 9 45.35 -62.48 34.87
N LEU A 10 44.65 -63.48 34.34
CA LEU A 10 43.91 -63.40 33.08
C LEU A 10 42.95 -62.22 33.11
N GLY A 11 43.21 -61.25 32.23
CA GLY A 11 42.34 -60.13 31.97
C GLY A 11 43.02 -59.19 30.99
N GLU A 12 42.96 -59.50 29.69
CA GLU A 12 43.15 -58.47 28.67
C GLU A 12 42.18 -57.33 28.99
N GLU A 13 42.72 -56.15 29.30
CA GLU A 13 41.91 -54.96 29.54
C GLU A 13 41.05 -54.70 28.29
N PRO A 14 39.72 -54.53 28.41
CA PRO A 14 38.94 -54.11 27.27
C PRO A 14 39.40 -52.71 26.87
N THR A 15 40.11 -52.62 25.75
CA THR A 15 40.49 -51.33 25.16
C THR A 15 39.23 -50.58 24.75
N TYR A 16 38.78 -49.66 25.60
CA TYR A 16 37.65 -48.78 25.30
C TYR A 16 37.97 -47.97 24.05
N LYS A 17 37.27 -48.28 22.95
CA LYS A 17 37.31 -47.52 21.69
C LYS A 17 37.19 -46.03 21.97
N LYS A 18 38.31 -45.30 21.86
CA LYS A 18 38.38 -43.84 21.75
C LYS A 18 37.64 -43.29 20.51
N GLY A 19 36.83 -44.06 19.78
CA GLY A 19 36.17 -43.62 18.55
C GLY A 19 35.09 -42.55 18.74
N GLY A 20 34.34 -42.60 19.85
CA GLY A 20 33.22 -41.68 20.11
C GLY A 20 33.68 -40.26 20.45
N ILE A 21 34.63 -40.12 21.38
CA ILE A 21 35.15 -38.80 21.81
C ILE A 21 35.89 -38.10 20.66
N ILE A 22 36.60 -38.85 19.81
CA ILE A 22 37.32 -38.29 18.64
C ILE A 22 36.35 -37.75 17.57
N MET A 23 35.17 -38.36 17.38
CA MET A 23 34.16 -37.85 16.45
C MET A 23 33.57 -36.51 16.92
N PHE A 24 33.22 -36.38 18.21
CA PHE A 24 32.69 -35.14 18.76
C PHE A 24 33.72 -34.00 18.70
N ASP A 25 35.00 -34.28 18.91
CA ASP A 25 36.06 -33.28 18.87
C ASP A 25 36.36 -32.82 17.43
N LYS A 26 36.33 -33.74 16.46
CA LYS A 26 36.37 -33.39 15.02
C LYS A 26 35.16 -32.56 14.60
N MET A 27 33.98 -32.81 15.14
CA MET A 27 32.77 -32.01 14.88
C MET A 27 32.93 -30.58 15.43
N LYS A 28 33.42 -30.42 16.67
CA LYS A 28 33.69 -29.11 17.29
C LYS A 28 34.74 -28.31 16.51
N LEU A 29 35.80 -28.95 16.04
CA LEU A 29 36.82 -28.30 15.20
C LEU A 29 36.26 -27.85 13.84
N LYS A 30 35.36 -28.64 13.23
CA LYS A 30 34.68 -28.26 11.98
C LYS A 30 33.75 -27.06 12.18
N LEU A 31 32.93 -27.02 13.23
CA LEU A 31 32.09 -25.85 13.54
C LEU A 31 32.93 -24.58 13.80
N LYS A 32 34.02 -24.71 14.56
CA LYS A 32 34.92 -23.59 14.87
C LYS A 32 35.64 -23.04 13.63
N LYS A 33 35.80 -23.86 12.58
CA LYS A 33 36.38 -23.47 11.29
C LYS A 33 35.36 -22.76 10.39
N VAL A 34 34.08 -23.14 10.46
CA VAL A 34 32.98 -22.48 9.75
C VAL A 34 32.73 -21.07 10.31
N MET A 35 32.71 -20.91 11.64
CA MET A 35 32.53 -19.59 12.29
C MET A 35 33.70 -18.62 12.07
N LYS A 36 34.88 -19.11 11.68
CA LYS A 36 36.06 -18.28 11.37
C LYS A 36 36.14 -17.86 9.90
N ASN A 37 35.20 -18.32 9.07
CA ASN A 37 35.12 -18.01 7.64
C ASN A 37 34.07 -16.93 7.32
N GLU A 38 33.54 -16.25 8.34
CA GLU A 38 32.80 -15.00 8.21
C GLU A 38 33.78 -13.91 7.71
N LYS A 39 34.04 -13.88 6.40
CA LYS A 39 34.60 -12.69 5.75
C LYS A 39 33.57 -11.59 5.91
N GLY A 40 33.63 -10.87 7.03
CA GLY A 40 32.71 -9.78 7.33
C GLY A 40 32.79 -8.73 6.24
N MET A 41 31.63 -8.29 5.74
CA MET A 41 31.57 -7.09 4.91
C MET A 41 32.20 -5.95 5.69
N THR A 42 33.07 -5.20 5.03
CA THR A 42 33.72 -4.05 5.65
C THR A 42 32.69 -2.94 5.84
N LEU A 43 32.82 -2.14 6.91
CA LEU A 43 31.89 -1.02 7.15
C LEU A 43 31.86 -0.03 5.98
N ILE A 44 32.97 0.11 5.25
CA ILE A 44 33.07 0.98 4.07
C ILE A 44 32.18 0.50 2.91
N GLU A 45 32.07 -0.82 2.70
CA GLU A 45 31.20 -1.40 1.66
C GLU A 45 29.73 -1.14 1.98
N LEU A 46 29.33 -1.30 3.24
CA LEU A 46 27.96 -0.99 3.66
C LEU A 46 27.67 0.52 3.62
N LEU A 47 28.66 1.36 3.94
CA LEU A 47 28.52 2.81 3.90
C LEU A 47 28.30 3.30 2.46
N ALA A 48 29.06 2.79 1.49
CA ALA A 48 28.92 3.17 0.09
C ALA A 48 27.50 2.90 -0.44
N VAL A 49 26.90 1.76 -0.07
CA VAL A 49 25.52 1.42 -0.46
C VAL A 49 24.50 2.37 0.17
N LEU A 50 24.67 2.71 1.45
CA LEU A 50 23.77 3.63 2.15
C LEU A 50 23.78 5.02 1.52
N VAL A 51 24.96 5.52 1.12
CA VAL A 51 25.10 6.80 0.42
C VAL A 51 24.30 6.81 -0.89
N ILE A 52 24.41 5.74 -1.68
CA ILE A 52 23.66 5.64 -2.95
C ILE A 52 22.15 5.60 -2.69
N ILE A 53 21.69 4.79 -1.72
CA ILE A 53 20.26 4.72 -1.35
C ILE A 53 19.76 6.08 -0.86
N ALA A 54 20.57 6.82 -0.08
CA ALA A 54 20.19 8.14 0.42
C ALA A 54 19.99 9.16 -0.70
N ILE A 55 20.88 9.17 -1.70
CA ILE A 55 20.76 10.07 -2.87
C ILE A 55 19.51 9.71 -3.69
N VAL A 56 19.27 8.42 -3.95
CA VAL A 56 18.08 7.98 -4.68
C VAL A 56 16.80 8.31 -3.90
N ALA A 57 16.78 8.07 -2.59
CA ALA A 57 15.63 8.36 -1.74
C ALA A 57 15.28 9.85 -1.70
N LEU A 58 16.29 10.74 -1.68
CA LEU A 58 16.11 12.19 -1.69
C LEU A 58 15.24 12.66 -2.87
N ILE A 59 15.51 12.14 -4.08
CA ILE A 59 14.79 12.53 -5.30
C ILE A 59 13.46 11.75 -5.41
N ALA A 60 13.46 10.48 -5.00
CA ALA A 60 12.30 9.60 -5.15
C ALA A 60 11.12 9.98 -4.25
N VAL A 61 11.36 10.36 -2.99
CA VAL A 61 10.30 10.67 -2.01
C VAL A 61 9.32 11.76 -2.49
N PRO A 62 9.75 12.96 -2.93
CA PRO A 62 8.82 13.98 -3.40
C PRO A 62 8.09 13.58 -4.70
N ALA A 63 8.78 12.88 -5.61
CA ALA A 63 8.21 12.42 -6.87
C ALA A 63 7.10 11.38 -6.64
N ILE A 64 7.37 10.37 -5.82
CA ILE A 64 6.41 9.32 -5.47
C ILE A 64 5.22 9.91 -4.71
N GLY A 65 5.45 10.84 -3.77
CA GLY A 65 4.37 11.52 -3.06
C GLY A 65 3.40 12.26 -3.98
N SER A 66 3.92 12.98 -4.99
CA SER A 66 3.10 13.65 -6.00
C SER A 66 2.29 12.68 -6.85
N ILE A 67 2.87 11.55 -7.25
CA ILE A 67 2.18 10.50 -8.03
C ILE A 67 1.06 9.88 -7.20
N ILE A 68 1.34 9.54 -5.93
CA ILE A 68 0.34 8.98 -5.02
C ILE A 68 -0.83 9.95 -4.83
N ASN A 69 -0.55 11.24 -4.62
CA ASN A 69 -1.60 12.25 -4.47
C ASN A 69 -2.47 12.33 -5.74
N LYS A 70 -1.86 12.34 -6.94
CA LYS A 70 -2.60 12.34 -8.22
C LYS A 70 -3.47 11.09 -8.39
N SER A 71 -2.98 9.92 -8.00
CA SER A 71 -3.73 8.66 -8.06
C SER A 71 -4.92 8.66 -7.09
N ASN A 72 -4.71 9.13 -5.86
CA ASN A 72 -5.80 9.25 -4.87
C ASN A 72 -6.85 10.27 -5.33
N ASP A 73 -6.43 11.45 -5.80
CA ASP A 73 -7.34 12.47 -6.29
C ASP A 73 -8.16 11.96 -7.49
N LYS A 74 -7.53 11.24 -8.42
CA LYS A 74 -8.23 10.58 -9.53
C LYS A 74 -9.23 9.53 -9.05
N ALA A 75 -8.87 8.75 -8.03
CA ALA A 75 -9.78 7.77 -7.44
C ALA A 75 -11.00 8.45 -6.82
N VAL A 76 -10.84 9.57 -6.10
CA VAL A 76 -11.95 10.36 -5.55
C VAL A 76 -12.87 10.88 -6.66
N ILE A 77 -12.31 11.42 -7.75
CA ILE A 77 -13.11 11.86 -8.92
C ILE A 77 -13.85 10.68 -9.55
N SER A 78 -13.21 9.51 -9.64
CA SER A 78 -13.86 8.29 -10.14
C SER A 78 -14.98 7.82 -9.22
N SER A 79 -14.82 7.90 -7.90
CA SER A 79 -15.88 7.62 -6.94
C SER A 79 -17.06 8.58 -7.14
N ALA A 80 -16.79 9.87 -7.34
CA ALA A 80 -17.84 10.82 -7.66
C ALA A 80 -18.55 10.47 -8.99
N ALA A 81 -17.81 10.04 -10.01
CA ALA A 81 -18.42 9.55 -11.26
C ALA A 81 -19.33 8.33 -11.04
N ASN A 82 -18.89 7.38 -10.22
CA ASN A 82 -19.70 6.21 -9.87
C ASN A 82 -20.99 6.61 -9.12
N ILE A 83 -20.90 7.55 -8.19
CA ILE A 83 -22.07 8.12 -7.49
C ILE A 83 -23.02 8.77 -8.51
N MET A 84 -22.48 9.48 -9.50
CA MET A 84 -23.27 10.13 -10.55
C MET A 84 -24.08 9.13 -11.35
N ASP A 85 -23.44 8.04 -11.77
CA ASP A 85 -24.07 7.02 -12.58
C ASP A 85 -25.10 6.24 -11.77
N GLY A 86 -24.80 5.94 -10.50
CA GLY A 86 -25.78 5.39 -9.56
C GLY A 86 -27.00 6.31 -9.38
N ALA A 87 -26.80 7.62 -9.25
CA ALA A 87 -27.90 8.57 -9.15
C ALA A 87 -28.75 8.65 -10.42
N LYS A 88 -28.16 8.52 -11.61
CA LYS A 88 -28.92 8.44 -12.88
C LYS A 88 -29.75 7.16 -12.94
N ILE A 89 -29.21 6.03 -12.47
CA ILE A 89 -29.95 4.76 -12.40
C ILE A 89 -31.09 4.87 -11.38
N ALA A 90 -30.81 5.38 -10.18
CA ALA A 90 -31.82 5.61 -9.15
C ALA A 90 -32.94 6.56 -9.61
N LYS A 91 -32.61 7.56 -10.45
CA LYS A 91 -33.62 8.38 -11.13
C LYS A 91 -34.49 7.57 -12.07
N SER A 92 -33.88 6.73 -12.90
CA SER A 92 -34.58 5.87 -13.86
C SER A 92 -35.51 4.87 -13.17
N ASN A 93 -35.14 4.41 -11.97
CA ASN A 93 -35.93 3.49 -11.17
C ASN A 93 -37.02 4.18 -10.32
N GLY A 94 -36.98 5.52 -10.23
CA GLY A 94 -37.97 6.31 -9.49
C GLY A 94 -37.64 6.54 -8.00
N ASP A 95 -36.53 6.02 -7.49
CA ASP A 95 -36.13 6.16 -6.08
C ASP A 95 -35.62 7.58 -5.76
N CYS A 96 -34.96 8.20 -6.74
CA CYS A 96 -34.56 9.60 -6.70
C CYS A 96 -35.42 10.42 -7.67
N ALA A 97 -36.43 11.12 -7.15
CA ALA A 97 -37.23 12.04 -7.95
C ALA A 97 -36.52 13.39 -8.09
N PHE A 98 -35.69 13.54 -9.11
CA PHE A 98 -35.07 14.82 -9.47
C PHE A 98 -36.04 15.66 -10.31
N SER A 99 -36.68 16.66 -9.70
CA SER A 99 -37.60 17.59 -10.36
C SER A 99 -36.89 18.87 -10.80
N THR A 100 -37.21 19.39 -11.99
CA THR A 100 -36.72 20.68 -12.48
C THR A 100 -37.36 21.89 -11.78
N ALA A 101 -38.37 21.68 -10.93
CA ALA A 101 -39.14 22.75 -10.28
C ALA A 101 -38.78 22.98 -8.80
N THR A 102 -38.03 22.08 -8.18
CA THR A 102 -37.61 22.16 -6.77
C THR A 102 -36.30 21.41 -6.63
N ASP A 103 -35.26 22.04 -6.06
CA ASP A 103 -33.98 21.41 -5.69
C ASP A 103 -34.22 20.09 -4.96
N THR A 104 -34.24 18.99 -5.70
CA THR A 104 -34.52 17.67 -5.13
C THR A 104 -33.20 16.98 -4.94
N THR A 105 -32.82 16.84 -3.69
CA THR A 105 -31.59 16.14 -3.28
C THR A 105 -31.89 14.65 -3.18
N CYS A 106 -30.99 13.82 -3.69
CA CYS A 106 -30.97 12.39 -3.39
C CYS A 106 -29.80 12.07 -2.48
N ASP A 107 -30.12 11.60 -1.27
CA ASP A 107 -29.16 11.31 -0.23
C ASP A 107 -28.56 9.91 -0.36
N GLN A 108 -27.46 9.70 0.35
CA GLN A 108 -26.73 8.45 0.43
C GLN A 108 -27.62 7.22 0.72
N SER A 109 -28.63 7.33 1.60
CA SER A 109 -29.45 6.19 2.01
C SER A 109 -30.12 5.49 0.82
N LYS A 110 -30.53 6.27 -0.18
CA LYS A 110 -31.12 5.77 -1.43
C LYS A 110 -30.05 5.34 -2.43
N LEU A 111 -28.94 6.07 -2.49
CA LEU A 111 -27.87 5.82 -3.45
C LEU A 111 -26.99 4.61 -3.11
N ASN A 112 -26.94 4.20 -1.84
CA ASN A 112 -26.17 3.02 -1.41
C ASN A 112 -26.64 1.71 -2.08
N GLU A 113 -27.87 1.64 -2.59
CA GLU A 113 -28.35 0.48 -3.36
C GLU A 113 -27.81 0.45 -4.79
N TYR A 114 -27.27 1.58 -5.27
CA TYR A 114 -26.85 1.80 -6.66
C TYR A 114 -25.35 2.00 -6.82
N VAL A 115 -24.63 2.17 -5.71
CA VAL A 115 -23.22 2.57 -5.71
C VAL A 115 -22.47 1.71 -4.70
N GLU A 116 -21.37 1.09 -5.14
CA GLU A 116 -20.50 0.28 -4.29
C GLU A 116 -19.15 0.95 -4.06
N GLY A 117 -18.52 0.61 -2.92
CA GLY A 117 -17.13 1.00 -2.63
C GLY A 117 -16.91 2.49 -2.34
N VAL A 118 -17.98 3.25 -2.13
CA VAL A 118 -17.91 4.67 -1.73
C VAL A 118 -18.20 4.78 -0.24
N THR A 119 -17.34 5.49 0.49
CA THR A 119 -17.46 5.65 1.94
C THR A 119 -17.71 7.12 2.30
N GLY A 120 -18.41 7.36 3.41
CA GLY A 120 -18.79 8.71 3.87
C GLY A 120 -20.14 9.18 3.36
N ASN A 121 -20.54 10.38 3.77
CA ASN A 121 -21.83 10.98 3.42
C ASN A 121 -21.73 11.66 2.06
N TYR A 122 -22.63 11.32 1.13
CA TYR A 122 -22.69 11.96 -0.18
C TYR A 122 -24.15 12.17 -0.59
N SER A 123 -24.37 13.17 -1.44
CA SER A 123 -25.68 13.44 -2.02
C SER A 123 -25.54 13.97 -3.44
N VAL A 124 -26.62 13.83 -4.20
CA VAL A 124 -26.69 14.35 -5.57
C VAL A 124 -27.87 15.29 -5.67
N THR A 125 -27.67 16.45 -6.26
CA THR A 125 -28.74 17.37 -6.63
C THR A 125 -28.81 17.47 -8.15
N TYR A 126 -29.98 17.86 -8.66
CA TYR A 126 -30.20 18.07 -10.07
C TYR A 126 -30.93 19.39 -10.26
N ASP A 127 -30.28 20.33 -10.92
CA ASP A 127 -30.82 21.66 -11.22
C ASP A 127 -30.48 22.03 -12.67
N GLY A 128 -31.45 22.62 -13.38
CA GLY A 128 -31.25 23.17 -14.72
C GLY A 128 -30.67 22.20 -15.76
N GLY A 129 -30.82 20.88 -15.59
CA GLY A 129 -30.23 19.88 -16.49
C GLY A 129 -28.86 19.35 -16.07
N VAL A 130 -28.29 19.88 -14.98
CA VAL A 130 -26.94 19.55 -14.49
C VAL A 130 -27.04 18.77 -13.17
N TYR A 131 -26.31 17.66 -13.09
CA TYR A 131 -26.16 16.93 -11.83
C TYR A 131 -24.98 17.50 -11.06
N THR A 132 -25.19 17.79 -9.78
CA THR A 132 -24.15 18.23 -8.85
C THR A 132 -24.03 17.24 -7.72
N ILE A 133 -22.81 16.77 -7.47
CA ILE A 133 -22.52 15.84 -6.38
C ILE A 133 -21.91 16.62 -5.23
N THR A 134 -22.39 16.35 -4.03
CA THR A 134 -21.75 16.77 -2.78
C THR A 134 -21.08 15.54 -2.16
N TYR A 135 -19.75 15.56 -2.10
CA TYR A 135 -18.93 14.50 -1.52
C TYR A 135 -17.74 15.10 -0.75
N PRO A 136 -17.64 14.92 0.58
CA PRO A 136 -16.65 15.57 1.43
C PRO A 136 -15.20 15.35 1.00
N GLU A 137 -14.86 14.18 0.47
CA GLU A 137 -13.49 13.86 0.03
C GLU A 137 -13.00 14.77 -1.11
N LEU A 138 -13.91 15.38 -1.87
CA LEU A 138 -13.56 16.36 -2.93
C LEU A 138 -12.88 17.61 -2.36
N SER A 139 -13.17 17.98 -1.12
CA SER A 139 -12.52 19.12 -0.46
C SER A 139 -11.07 18.83 -0.05
N LYS A 140 -10.71 17.54 0.03
CA LYS A 140 -9.40 17.07 0.50
C LYS A 140 -8.40 16.81 -0.63
N LEU A 141 -8.80 17.06 -1.88
CA LEU A 141 -7.94 16.88 -3.04
C LEU A 141 -6.64 17.69 -2.86
N LYS A 142 -5.50 17.09 -3.23
CA LYS A 142 -4.19 17.70 -2.97
C LYS A 142 -3.58 18.34 -4.23
N THR A 143 -3.85 17.77 -5.39
CA THR A 143 -3.29 18.22 -6.67
C THR A 143 -4.05 19.44 -7.19
N ALA A 144 -3.31 20.50 -7.52
CA ALA A 144 -3.88 21.75 -8.04
C ALA A 144 -4.79 21.54 -9.27
N LYS A 145 -4.40 20.66 -10.21
CA LYS A 145 -5.23 20.34 -11.38
C LYS A 145 -6.60 19.80 -10.98
N TYR A 146 -6.69 18.88 -10.01
CA TYR A 146 -7.99 18.31 -9.64
C TYR A 146 -8.86 19.29 -8.85
N LYS A 147 -8.23 20.26 -8.15
CA LYS A 147 -8.94 21.33 -7.43
C LYS A 147 -9.71 22.27 -8.35
N THR A 148 -9.32 22.42 -9.61
CA THR A 148 -10.05 23.33 -10.54
C THR A 148 -11.41 22.78 -10.95
N TYR A 149 -11.62 21.46 -10.88
CA TYR A 149 -12.89 20.81 -11.22
C TYR A 149 -13.92 20.87 -10.09
N VAL A 150 -13.49 21.13 -8.85
CA VAL A 150 -14.34 21.07 -7.65
C VAL A 150 -14.54 22.45 -7.02
N SER A 151 -15.70 22.66 -6.40
CA SER A 151 -15.97 23.83 -5.56
C SER A 151 -16.21 23.36 -4.13
N GLY A 152 -15.16 23.38 -3.30
CA GLY A 152 -15.21 22.81 -1.96
C GLY A 152 -15.49 21.30 -2.00
N SER A 153 -16.65 20.88 -1.50
CA SER A 153 -17.08 19.48 -1.50
C SER A 153 -17.99 19.13 -2.69
N THR A 154 -18.14 20.01 -3.68
CA THR A 154 -19.05 19.77 -4.81
C THR A 154 -18.36 19.65 -6.16
N ILE A 155 -18.96 18.88 -7.06
CA ILE A 155 -18.53 18.73 -8.46
C ILE A 155 -19.73 18.51 -9.38
N THR A 156 -19.72 19.12 -10.55
CA THR A 156 -20.80 19.00 -11.56
C THR A 156 -20.51 17.89 -12.56
N SER A 157 -21.54 17.37 -13.21
CA SER A 157 -21.42 16.35 -14.27
C SER A 157 -20.49 16.75 -15.41
N THR A 158 -20.51 18.03 -15.78
CA THR A 158 -19.59 18.60 -16.78
C THR A 158 -18.14 18.50 -16.31
N ASN A 159 -17.87 18.89 -15.06
CA ASN A 159 -16.52 18.90 -14.52
C ASN A 159 -15.97 17.49 -14.27
N ILE A 160 -16.81 16.53 -13.84
CA ILE A 160 -16.42 15.12 -13.76
C ILE A 160 -15.97 14.62 -15.12
N LYS A 161 -16.77 14.87 -16.18
CA LYS A 161 -16.43 14.44 -17.54
C LYS A 161 -15.11 15.03 -18.00
N LEU A 162 -14.88 16.33 -17.80
CA LEU A 162 -13.62 16.98 -18.15
C LEU A 162 -12.43 16.39 -17.37
N ALA A 163 -12.60 16.13 -16.08
CA ALA A 163 -11.56 15.54 -15.23
C ALA A 163 -11.18 14.11 -15.67
N LEU A 164 -12.17 13.29 -16.07
CA LEU A 164 -11.95 11.93 -16.58
C LEU A 164 -11.30 11.91 -17.97
N GLU A 165 -11.66 12.86 -18.84
CA GLU A 165 -11.04 13.06 -20.15
C GLU A 165 -9.67 13.75 -20.07
N GLY A 166 -9.28 14.24 -18.89
CA GLY A 166 -8.03 14.97 -18.66
C GLY A 166 -7.99 16.37 -19.26
N LYS A 167 -9.14 16.91 -19.72
CA LYS A 167 -9.28 18.26 -20.30
C LYS A 167 -9.41 19.30 -19.20
N ASP A 168 -8.89 20.51 -19.44
CA ASP A 168 -8.96 21.59 -18.46
C ASP A 168 -10.39 22.15 -18.33
N VAL A 169 -10.73 22.65 -17.14
CA VAL A 169 -12.00 23.36 -16.92
C VAL A 169 -11.96 24.64 -17.73
N PRO A 170 -12.94 24.91 -18.61
CA PRO A 170 -12.99 26.16 -19.34
C PRO A 170 -13.02 27.33 -18.33
N ALA A 171 -12.19 28.34 -18.55
CA ALA A 171 -12.25 29.54 -17.75
C ALA A 171 -13.68 30.09 -17.82
N ALA A 172 -14.28 30.41 -16.66
CA ALA A 172 -15.56 31.10 -16.64
C ALA A 172 -15.41 32.35 -17.51
N ASN A 173 -16.17 32.41 -18.61
CA ASN A 173 -16.17 33.57 -19.47
C ASN A 173 -16.58 34.78 -18.61
N PRO A 174 -15.79 35.87 -18.56
CA PRO A 174 -16.11 37.03 -17.74
C PRO A 174 -17.45 37.66 -18.12
#